data_AF-A0A351ZUJ7-F1
#
_entry.id   AF-A0A351ZUJ7-F1
#
_cell.length_a   1.000
_cell.length_b   1.000
_cell.length_c   1.000
_cell.angle_alpha   90.00
_cell.angle_beta   90.00
_cell.angle_gamma   90.00
#
_symmetry.space_group_name_H-M   'P 1'
#
loop_
_entity.id
_entity.type
_entity.pdbx_description
1 polymer ?
#
loop_
_entity_poly.entity_id
_entity_poly.type
_entity_poly.pdbx_seq_one_letter_code
_entity_poly.pdbx_strand_id
1 'polypeptide(L)' 'ANAPVFELIDRAEKWLKNNTYANPVLKWETSDWGENPADFGRK' A
#
# COMPACT_ATOMS: atom_id res chain seq x y z
N ALA A 1 21.67 -2.14 4.61
CA ALA A 1 20.78 -3.11 3.94
C ALA A 1 19.44 -2.49 3.50
N ASN A 2 18.84 -1.58 4.28
CA ASN A 2 17.49 -1.06 3.98
C ASN A 2 17.46 0.14 3.00
N ALA A 3 18.61 0.66 2.57
CA ALA A 3 18.68 1.84 1.70
C ALA A 3 17.80 1.74 0.44
N PRO A 4 17.73 0.60 -0.29
CA PRO A 4 16.85 0.48 -1.45
C PRO A 4 15.36 0.61 -1.13
N VAL A 5 14.92 0.21 0.08
CA VAL A 5 13.52 0.35 0.50
C VAL A 5 13.17 1.82 0.73
N PHE A 6 14.08 2.58 1.36
CA PHE A 6 13.88 4.00 1.58
C PHE A 6 13.84 4.79 0.26
N GLU A 7 14.67 4.43 -0.72
CA GLU A 7 14.59 5.03 -2.07
C GLU A 7 13.23 4.81 -2.74
N LEU A 8 12.62 3.63 -2.56
CA LEU A 8 11.29 3.33 -3.09
C LEU A 8 10.18 4.13 -2.38
N ILE A 9 10.28 4.32 -1.06
CA ILE A 9 9.37 5.15 -0.28
C ILE A 9 9.45 6.61 -0.75
N ASP A 10 10.66 7.17 -0.84
CA ASP A 10 10.88 8.54 -1.32
C ASP A 10 10.30 8.77 -2.71
N ARG A 11 10.44 7.77 -3.60
CA ARG A 11 9.85 7.82 -4.94
C ARG A 11 8.32 7.79 -4.91
N ALA A 12 7.72 6.96 -4.04
CA ALA A 12 6.27 6.90 -3.89
C ALA A 12 5.70 8.22 -3.36
N GLU A 13 6.35 8.82 -2.35
CA GLU A 13 5.96 10.14 -1.83
C GLU A 13 6.04 11.25 -2.88
N LYS A 14 7.12 11.26 -3.67
CA LYS A 14 7.27 12.22 -4.79
C LYS A 14 6.15 12.05 -5.81
N TRP A 15 5.74 10.81 -6.11
CA TRP A 15 4.63 10.56 -7.02
C TRP A 15 3.31 11.11 -6.45
N LEU A 16 3.00 10.83 -5.18
CA LEU A 16 1.78 11.32 -4.52
C LEU A 16 1.69 12.85 -4.47
N LYS A 17 2.81 13.54 -4.24
CA LYS A 17 2.86 15.02 -4.17
C LYS A 17 2.63 15.69 -5.53
N ASN A 18 2.95 15.01 -6.63
CA ASN A 18 2.96 15.61 -7.98
C ASN A 18 1.83 15.09 -8.88
N ASN A 19 0.93 14.24 -8.38
CA ASN A 19 -0.16 13.66 -9.15
C ASN A 19 -1.47 13.77 -8.39
N THR A 20 -2.58 13.82 -9.12
CA THR A 20 -3.94 13.72 -8.56
C THR A 20 -4.49 12.32 -8.80
N TYR A 21 -5.22 11.79 -7.83
CA TYR A 21 -5.89 10.50 -7.94
C TYR A 21 -7.30 10.62 -7.36
N ALA A 22 -8.29 10.06 -8.06
CA ALA A 22 -9.68 10.03 -7.60
C ALA A 22 -10.00 8.77 -6.79
N ASN A 23 -9.05 7.83 -6.73
CA ASN A 23 -9.25 6.50 -6.18
C ASN A 23 -9.41 6.57 -4.65
N PRO A 24 -10.53 6.09 -4.09
CA PRO A 24 -10.71 6.02 -2.65
C PRO A 24 -9.81 4.92 -2.06
N VAL A 25 -9.18 5.22 -0.93
CA VAL A 25 -8.44 4.23 -0.14
C VAL A 25 -9.41 3.65 0.89
N LEU A 26 -9.89 2.43 0.62
CA LEU A 26 -10.88 1.76 1.45
C LEU A 26 -10.21 0.81 2.44
N LYS A 27 -10.78 0.72 3.64
CA LYS A 27 -10.42 -0.28 4.64
C LYS A 27 -11.06 -1.62 4.27
N TRP A 28 -10.25 -2.69 4.24
CA TRP A 28 -10.74 -4.06 4.12
C TRP A 28 -11.21 -4.57 5.48
N GLU A 29 -12.48 -4.95 5.62
CA GLU A 29 -13.03 -5.44 6.90
C GLU A 29 -12.79 -6.94 7.08
N THR A 30 -11.59 -7.30 7.52
CA THR A 30 -11.14 -8.69 7.70
C THR A 30 -12.08 -9.53 8.57
N SER A 31 -12.68 -8.94 9.61
CA SER A 31 -13.61 -9.65 10.50
C SER A 31 -14.88 -10.12 9.80
N ASP A 32 -15.38 -9.32 8.85
CA ASP A 32 -16.63 -9.59 8.16
C ASP A 32 -16.41 -10.32 6.82
N TRP A 33 -15.28 -10.09 6.17
CA TRP A 33 -14.99 -10.59 4.81
C TRP A 33 -13.89 -11.64 4.75
N GLY A 34 -13.26 -11.98 5.87
CA GLY A 34 -12.07 -12.83 5.92
C GLY A 34 -10.82 -12.10 5.42
N GLU A 35 -9.73 -12.85 5.23
CA GLU A 35 -8.45 -12.28 4.79
C GLU A 35 -8.57 -11.59 3.43
N ASN A 36 -7.83 -10.49 3.28
CA ASN A 36 -7.81 -9.76 2.02
C ASN A 36 -7.28 -10.68 0.91
N PRO A 37 -7.90 -10.71 -0.29
CA PRO A 37 -7.44 -11.54 -1.41
C PRO A 37 -5.97 -11.33 -1.82
N ALA A 38 -5.38 -10.19 -1.48
CA ALA A 38 -3.97 -9.88 -1.73
C ALA A 38 -3.01 -10.36 -0.61
N ASP A 39 -3.53 -10.98 0.44
CA ASP A 39 -2.71 -11.58 1.49
C ASP A 39 -1.90 -12.76 0.96
N PHE A 40 -0.67 -12.91 1.45
CA PHE A 40 0.24 -13.97 0.99
C PHE A 40 -0.01 -15.32 1.68
N GLY A 41 -0.91 -15.38 2.66
CA GLY A 41 -1.22 -16.60 3.42
C GLY A 41 -0.02 -17.13 4.23
N ARG A 42 0.99 -16.29 4.45
CA ARG A 42 2.21 -16.66 5.17
C ARG A 42 2.05 -16.24 6.63
N LYS A 43 1.62 -17.19 7.46
CA LYS A 43 1.82 -17.16 8.91
C LYS A 43 3.16 -17.78 9.26
#